data_AF-A0A193CBN2-F1
#
_entry.id   AF-A0A193CBN2-F1
#
_cell.length_a   1.000
_cell.length_b   1.000
_cell.length_c   1.000
_cell.angle_alpha   90.00
_cell.angle_beta   90.00
_cell.angle_gamma   90.00
#
_symmetry.space_group_name_H-M   'P 1'
#
loop_
_entity.id
_entity.type
_entity.pdbx_description
1 polymer ?
#
loop_
_entity_poly.entity_id
_entity_poly.type
_entity_poly.pdbx_seq_one_letter_code
_entity_poly.pdbx_strand_id
1 'polypeptide(L)' 'MQADVRKILTETYQVSDVGEVLCPANRPVQDGSTFSCTVKVGGVGKTVTITVTGNDGRYEVGAPG' A
#
# COMPACT_ATOMS: atom_id res chain seq x y z
N MET A 1 -5.85 5.61 4.01
CA MET A 1 -4.91 4.51 3.77
C MET A 1 -5.13 3.77 2.45
N GLN A 2 -6.16 2.94 2.26
CA GLN A 2 -6.33 2.19 1.00
C GLN A 2 -6.44 3.12 -0.23
N ALA A 3 -7.16 4.23 -0.08
CA ALA A 3 -7.24 5.28 -1.09
C ALA A 3 -5.88 5.93 -1.39
N ASP A 4 -5.05 6.13 -0.36
CA ASP A 4 -3.71 6.72 -0.51
C ASP A 4 -2.74 5.76 -1.19
N VAL A 5 -2.79 4.47 -0.84
CA VAL A 5 -2.03 3.42 -1.53
C VAL A 5 -2.39 3.41 -3.01
N ARG A 6 -3.69 3.44 -3.34
CA ARG A 6 -4.15 3.54 -4.72
C ARG A 6 -3.59 4.77 -5.41
N LYS A 7 -3.66 5.94 -4.76
CA LYS A 7 -3.15 7.21 -5.28
C LYS A 7 -1.65 7.16 -5.57
N ILE A 8 -0.85 6.63 -4.64
CA ILE A 8 0.61 6.49 -4.82
C ILE A 8 0.92 5.53 -5.98
N LEU A 9 0.19 4.42 -6.10
CA LEU A 9 0.37 3.50 -7.22
C LEU A 9 0.08 4.17 -8.57
N THR A 10 -0.99 4.97 -8.66
CA THR A 10 -1.35 5.66 -9.90
C THR A 10 -0.48 6.87 -10.20
N GLU A 11 -0.15 7.70 -9.21
CA GLU A 11 0.55 8.97 -9.39
C GLU A 11 2.07 8.80 -9.36
N THR A 12 2.60 8.02 -8.41
CA THR A 12 4.04 7.84 -8.24
C THR A 12 4.57 6.71 -9.11
N TYR A 13 3.91 5.54 -9.08
CA TYR A 13 4.36 4.37 -9.83
C TYR A 13 3.76 4.28 -11.24
N GLN A 14 2.89 5.23 -11.62
CA GLN A 14 2.21 5.28 -12.92
C GLN A 14 1.51 3.96 -13.29
N VAL A 15 1.04 3.21 -12.29
CA VAL A 15 0.33 1.96 -12.47
C VAL A 15 -1.09 2.28 -12.94
N SER A 16 -1.43 1.83 -14.13
CA SER A 16 -2.79 1.88 -14.67
C SER A 16 -3.61 0.66 -14.23
N ASP A 17 -4.94 0.75 -14.34
CA ASP A 17 -5.88 -0.33 -13.98
C ASP A 17 -5.82 -0.78 -12.51
N VAL A 18 -5.50 0.15 -11.60
CA VAL A 18 -5.55 -0.12 -10.15
C VAL A 18 -7.00 -0.19 -9.70
N GLY A 19 -7.45 -1.40 -9.37
CA GLY A 19 -8.76 -1.70 -8.85
C GLY A 19 -8.80 -1.68 -7.32
N GLU A 20 -9.36 -2.74 -6.76
CA GLU A 20 -9.58 -2.90 -5.32
C GLU A 20 -8.26 -3.06 -4.56
N VAL A 21 -8.13 -2.33 -3.45
CA VAL A 21 -6.98 -2.38 -2.54
C VAL A 21 -7.45 -2.96 -1.21
N LEU A 22 -6.89 -4.11 -0.83
CA LEU A 22 -7.17 -4.81 0.41
C LEU A 22 -5.96 -4.68 1.32
N CYS A 23 -6.09 -3.78 2.29
CA CYS A 23 -5.15 -3.67 3.40
C CYS A 23 -5.78 -4.26 4.67
N PRO A 24 -5.09 -5.17 5.37
CA PRO A 24 -5.52 -5.70 6.66
C PRO A 24 -5.75 -4.59 7.69
N ALA A 25 -6.85 -4.72 8.44
CA ALA A 25 -7.15 -3.87 9.58
C ALA A 25 -6.27 -4.26 10.79
N ASN A 26 -6.09 -3.35 11.75
CA ASN A 26 -5.22 -3.51 12.93
C ASN A 26 -3.74 -3.73 12.61
N ARG A 27 -3.14 -2.77 11.90
CA ARG A 27 -1.68 -2.73 11.75
C ARG A 27 -1.04 -2.11 12.99
N PRO A 28 0.09 -2.65 13.46
CA PRO A 28 0.88 -1.96 14.48
C PRO A 28 1.40 -0.64 13.89
N VAL A 29 1.01 0.47 14.49
CA VAL A 29 1.55 1.80 14.16
C VAL A 29 2.84 1.99 14.96
N GLN A 30 3.80 1.12 14.69
CA GLN A 30 5.10 1.14 15.35
C GLN A 30 6.15 1.37 14.27
N ASP A 31 7.05 2.34 14.52
CA ASP A 31 8.13 2.68 13.61
C ASP A 31 8.93 1.44 13.17
N GLY A 32 9.18 1.32 11.87
CA GLY A 32 9.83 0.17 11.24
C GLY A 32 8.93 -1.05 11.02
N SER A 33 7.66 -1.01 11.45
CA SER A 33 6.72 -2.10 11.14
C SER A 33 6.45 -2.17 9.66
N THR A 34 6.52 -3.37 9.09
CA THR A 34 6.20 -3.60 7.70
C THR A 34 5.01 -4.53 7.57
N PHE A 35 4.20 -4.28 6.56
CA PHE A 35 3.06 -5.12 6.30
C PHE A 35 2.61 -5.04 4.84
N SER A 36 1.94 -6.09 4.37
CA SER A 36 1.62 -6.23 2.96
C SER A 36 0.14 -5.99 2.67
N CYS A 37 -0.18 -5.17 1.68
CA CYS A 37 -1.52 -5.04 1.12
C CYS A 37 -1.62 -5.73 -0.24
N THR A 38 -2.80 -6.23 -0.57
CA THR A 38 -3.09 -6.80 -1.88
C THR A 38 -3.84 -5.77 -2.71
N VAL A 39 -3.43 -5.56 -3.96
CA VAL A 39 -4.03 -4.61 -4.90
C VAL A 39 -4.37 -5.34 -6.18
N LYS A 40 -5.57 -5.15 -6.75
CA LYS A 40 -5.89 -5.70 -8.07
C LYS A 40 -5.39 -4.75 -9.14
N VAL A 41 -4.51 -5.19 -10.03
CA VAL A 41 -4.04 -4.43 -11.19
C VAL A 41 -4.37 -5.22 -12.45
N GLY A 42 -5.22 -4.67 -13.32
CA GLY A 42 -5.67 -5.38 -14.53
C GLY A 42 -6.35 -6.73 -14.23
N GLY A 43 -7.02 -6.84 -13.07
CA GLY A 43 -7.64 -8.09 -12.59
C GLY A 43 -6.69 -9.06 -11.88
N VAL A 44 -5.38 -8.79 -11.85
CA VAL A 44 -4.38 -9.63 -11.18
C VAL A 44 -4.09 -9.10 -9.77
N GLY A 45 -4.11 -9.97 -8.77
CA GLY A 45 -3.70 -9.63 -7.41
C GLY A 45 -2.19 -9.41 -7.33
N LYS A 46 -1.79 -8.19 -6.99
CA LYS A 46 -0.44 -7.71 -6.76
C LYS A 46 -0.24 -7.45 -5.27
N THR A 47 0.97 -7.61 -4.77
CA THR A 47 1.27 -7.33 -3.36
C THR A 47 2.13 -6.07 -3.28
N VAL A 48 1.76 -5.16 -2.38
CA VAL A 48 2.54 -3.97 -2.05
C VAL A 48 2.98 -4.05 -0.60
N THR A 49 4.24 -3.72 -0.33
CA THR A 49 4.77 -3.63 1.03
C THR A 49 4.62 -2.20 1.51
N ILE A 50 4.10 -2.05 2.71
CA ILE A 50 3.96 -0.76 3.39
C ILE A 50 4.84 -0.78 4.62
N THR A 51 5.64 0.25 4.79
CA THR A 51 6.54 0.45 5.93
C THR A 51 6.01 1.63 6.73
N VAL A 52 5.77 1.43 8.02
CA VAL A 52 5.42 2.52 8.94
C VAL A 52 6.70 3.26 9.28
N THR A 53 6.72 4.56 9.02
CA THR A 53 7.83 5.43 9.37
C THR A 53 7.35 6.41 10.44
N GLY A 54 7.90 6.30 11.64
CA GLY A 54 7.56 7.12 12.79
C GLY A 54 6.37 6.62 13.63
N ASN A 55 6.25 7.19 14.83
CA ASN A 55 5.13 6.96 15.77
C ASN A 55 3.93 7.89 15.51
N ASP A 56 4.01 8.78 14.51
CA ASP A 56 2.93 9.70 14.13
C ASP A 56 2.00 9.12 13.04
N GLY A 57 2.23 7.87 12.63
CA GLY A 57 1.38 7.18 11.68
C GLY A 57 1.66 7.49 10.21
N ARG A 58 2.85 8.02 9.88
CA ARG A 58 3.29 8.07 8.48
C ARG A 58 3.65 6.68 7.98
N TYR A 59 3.54 6.51 6.68
CA TYR A 59 3.84 5.26 6.02
C TYR A 59 4.41 5.51 4.63
N GLU A 60 5.32 4.63 4.24
CA GLU A 60 5.86 4.55 2.88
C GLU A 60 5.23 3.35 2.18
N VAL A 61 4.85 3.56 0.92
CA VAL A 61 4.28 2.51 0.07
C VAL A 61 5.35 2.10 -0.92
N GLY A 62 5.77 0.83 -0.86
CA GLY A 62 6.69 0.24 -1.81
C GLY A 62 6.02 -0.08 -3.15
N ALA A 63 6.86 -0.37 -4.16
CA ALA A 63 6.40 -0.75 -5.48
C ALA A 63 5.59 -2.07 -5.43
N PRO A 64 4.57 -2.22 -6.30
CA PRO A 64 3.86 -3.48 -6.45
C PRO A 64 4.79 -4.55 -7.05
N GLY A 65 4.80 -5.74 -6.44
CA GLY A 65 5.60 -6.90 -6.88
C GLY A 65 5.08 -7.60 -8.14
#